data_AF-R6IL90-F1
#
_entry.id   AF-R6IL90-F1
#
_cell.length_a   1.000
_cell.length_b   1.000
_cell.length_c   1.000
_cell.angle_alpha   90.00
_cell.angle_beta   90.00
_cell.angle_gamma   90.00
#
_symmetry.space_group_name_H-M   'P 1'
#
loop_
_entity.id
_entity.type
_entity.pdbx_description
1 polymer ?
#
loop_
_entity_poly.entity_id
_entity_poly.type
_entity_poly.pdbx_seq_one_letter_code
_entity_poly.pdbx_strand_id
1 'polypeptide(L)'
;MTNIATLLETAIAQALPDNWQQEPETHLPALSLIISNILLPNCCQMSNLNSLAALIEESAVLKQLPDAYKNKLAHTVYDTLARFNGLG
;
A
#
# COMPACT_ATOMS: atom_id res chain seq x y z
N MET A 1 17.08 -8.39 -8.01
CA MET A 1 16.35 -7.22 -7.48
C MET A 1 14.99 -7.71 -7.07
N THR A 2 14.69 -7.75 -5.77
CA THR A 2 13.37 -8.16 -5.30
C THR A 2 12.38 -7.07 -5.72
N ASN A 3 11.37 -7.45 -6.51
CA ASN A 3 10.34 -6.51 -6.95
C ASN A 3 9.48 -6.11 -5.73
N ILE A 4 9.40 -4.82 -5.43
CA ILE A 4 8.63 -4.28 -4.29
C ILE A 4 7.16 -4.73 -4.38
N ALA A 5 6.59 -4.83 -5.59
CA ALA A 5 5.24 -5.33 -5.80
C ALA A 5 5.08 -6.79 -5.31
N THR A 6 6.06 -7.66 -5.58
CA THR A 6 6.03 -9.06 -5.14
C THR A 6 6.20 -9.19 -3.62
N LEU A 7 7.03 -8.34 -3.01
CA LEU A 7 7.13 -8.27 -1.54
C LEU A 7 5.81 -7.86 -0.91
N LEU A 8 5.15 -6.87 -1.52
CA LEU A 8 3.86 -6.36 -1.07
C LEU A 8 2.76 -7.42 -1.18
N GLU A 9 2.69 -8.16 -2.28
CA GLU A 9 1.77 -9.29 -2.43
C GLU A 9 2.00 -10.36 -1.38
N THR A 10 3.27 -10.70 -1.12
CA THR A 10 3.64 -11.70 -0.11
C THR A 10 3.23 -11.25 1.29
N ALA A 11 3.52 -10.00 1.65
CA ALA A 11 3.18 -9.46 2.96
C ALA A 11 1.66 -9.36 3.18
N ILE A 12 0.91 -9.00 2.14
CA ILE A 12 -0.56 -8.98 2.18
C ILE A 12 -1.11 -10.39 2.41
N ALA A 13 -0.62 -11.38 1.65
CA ALA A 13 -1.05 -12.77 1.79
C ALA A 13 -0.71 -13.38 3.16
N GLN A 14 0.35 -12.90 3.81
CA GLN A 14 0.74 -13.34 5.16
C GLN A 14 -0.07 -12.65 6.27
N ALA A 15 -0.54 -11.42 6.04
CA ALA A 15 -1.14 -10.59 7.07
C ALA A 15 -2.68 -10.55 7.02
N LEU A 16 -3.29 -10.81 5.86
CA LEU A 16 -4.73 -10.75 5.66
C LEU A 16 -5.32 -12.13 5.31
N PRO A 17 -6.57 -12.40 5.69
CA PRO A 17 -7.25 -13.64 5.31
C PRO A 17 -7.49 -13.70 3.80
N ASP A 18 -7.51 -14.88 3.18
CA ASP A 18 -7.61 -15.05 1.71
C ASP A 18 -8.78 -14.29 1.05
N ASN A 19 -9.87 -14.07 1.78
CA ASN A 19 -11.08 -13.42 1.29
C ASN A 19 -11.18 -11.91 1.62
N TRP A 20 -10.12 -11.29 2.12
CA TRP A 20 -10.11 -9.88 2.54
C TRP A 20 -10.60 -8.91 1.46
N GLN A 21 -10.41 -9.25 0.18
CA GLN A 21 -10.84 -8.44 -0.96
C GLN A 21 -12.37 -8.31 -1.08
N GLN A 22 -13.15 -9.14 -0.39
CA GLN A 22 -14.61 -9.03 -0.35
C GLN A 22 -15.06 -7.79 0.45
N GLU A 23 -14.29 -7.39 1.47
CA GLU A 23 -14.59 -6.25 2.34
C GLU A 23 -13.35 -5.34 2.48
N PRO A 24 -12.83 -4.77 1.38
CA PRO A 24 -11.53 -4.12 1.37
C PRO A 24 -11.47 -2.89 2.29
N GLU A 25 -12.61 -2.21 2.52
CA GLU A 25 -12.71 -1.06 3.43
C GLU A 25 -12.38 -1.41 4.89
N THR A 26 -12.71 -2.62 5.36
CA THR A 26 -12.39 -3.06 6.73
C THR A 26 -10.89 -3.27 6.92
N HIS A 27 -10.18 -3.55 5.82
CA HIS A 27 -8.75 -3.83 5.79
C HIS A 27 -7.89 -2.64 5.37
N LEU A 28 -8.49 -1.49 5.05
CA LEU A 28 -7.75 -0.29 4.64
C LEU A 28 -6.64 0.12 5.64
N PRO A 29 -6.87 0.14 6.97
CA PRO A 29 -5.81 0.49 7.91
C PRO A 29 -4.66 -0.53 7.90
N ALA A 30 -4.99 -1.82 7.82
CA ALA A 30 -4.00 -2.90 7.80
C ALA A 30 -3.16 -2.86 6.51
N LEU A 31 -3.81 -2.69 5.36
CA LEU A 31 -3.15 -2.52 4.06
C LEU A 31 -2.24 -1.31 4.06
N SER A 32 -2.73 -0.16 4.54
CA SER A 32 -1.91 1.05 4.63
C SER A 32 -0.64 0.82 5.46
N LEU A 33 -0.75 0.14 6.60
CA LEU A 33 0.39 -0.18 7.47
C LEU A 33 1.37 -1.16 6.81
N ILE A 34 0.88 -2.24 6.19
CA ILE A 34 1.73 -3.22 5.49
C ILE A 34 2.56 -2.52 4.41
N ILE A 35 1.89 -1.73 3.56
CA ILE A 35 2.54 -1.01 2.47
C ILE A 35 3.52 0.01 3.03
N SER A 36 3.12 0.80 4.03
CA SER A 36 3.99 1.80 4.65
C SER A 36 5.25 1.17 5.26
N ASN A 37 5.14 0.01 5.91
CA ASN A 37 6.29 -0.70 6.49
C ASN A 37 7.27 -1.19 5.43
N ILE A 38 6.77 -1.69 4.29
CA ILE A 38 7.62 -2.10 3.17
C ILE A 38 8.33 -0.89 2.55
N LEU A 39 7.64 0.24 2.48
CA LEU A 39 8.16 1.46 1.87
C LEU A 39 9.01 2.30 2.82
N LEU A 40 8.96 2.05 4.13
CA LEU A 40 9.68 2.83 5.14
C LEU A 40 11.19 2.96 4.85
N PRO A 41 11.92 1.90 4.42
CA PRO A 41 13.33 2.04 4.05
C PRO A 41 13.58 3.01 2.87
N ASN A 42 12.57 3.24 2.03
CA ASN A 42 12.60 4.12 0.86
C ASN A 42 11.63 5.30 1.00
N CYS A 43 11.25 5.66 2.23
CA CYS A 43 10.16 6.60 2.52
C CYS A 43 10.35 7.97 1.84
N CYS A 44 11.58 8.50 1.78
CA CYS A 44 11.89 9.77 1.15
C CYS A 44 11.70 9.75 -0.38
N GLN A 45 11.90 8.59 -1.02
CA GLN A 45 11.70 8.41 -2.47
C GLN A 45 10.23 8.10 -2.80
N MET A 46 9.52 7.44 -1.88
CA MET A 46 8.15 6.96 -2.06
C MET A 46 7.09 7.89 -1.44
N SER A 47 7.48 9.02 -0.86
CA SER A 47 6.56 10.10 -0.43
C SER A 47 6.05 10.90 -1.65
N ASN A 48 5.52 10.21 -2.64
CA ASN A 48 4.94 10.77 -3.85
C ASN A 48 3.68 9.97 -4.21
N LEU A 49 2.52 10.64 -4.22
CA LEU A 49 1.24 10.03 -4.56
C LEU A 49 1.24 9.32 -5.91
N ASN A 50 1.94 9.87 -6.92
CA ASN A 50 2.01 9.24 -8.24
C ASN A 50 2.81 7.92 -8.21
N SER A 51 3.90 7.88 -7.44
CA SER A 51 4.71 6.67 -7.26
C SER A 51 3.95 5.61 -6.48
N LEU A 52 3.17 6.01 -5.48
CA LEU A 52 2.31 5.10 -4.72
C LEU A 52 1.17 4.54 -5.58
N ALA A 53 0.53 5.38 -6.39
CA ALA A 53 -0.48 4.94 -7.34
C ALA A 53 0.09 3.94 -8.35
N ALA A 54 1.28 4.21 -8.91
CA ALA A 54 1.96 3.29 -9.81
C ALA A 54 2.27 1.94 -9.14
N LEU A 55 2.78 1.95 -7.90
CA LEU A 55 3.04 0.72 -7.15
C LEU A 55 1.77 -0.12 -6.93
N ILE A 56 0.64 0.54 -6.63
CA ILE A 56 -0.65 -0.12 -6.45
C ILE A 56 -1.12 -0.77 -7.75
N GLU A 57 -0.93 -0.12 -8.90
CA GLU A 57 -1.27 -0.67 -10.23
C GLU A 57 -0.32 -1.79 -10.68
N GLU A 58 0.95 -1.76 -10.23
CA GLU A 58 1.92 -2.83 -10.50
C GLU A 58 1.62 -4.12 -9.72
N SER A 59 0.98 -4.01 -8.55
CA SER A 59 0.60 -5.17 -7.75
C SER A 59 -0.57 -5.93 -8.37
N ALA A 60 -0.40 -7.23 -8.61
CA ALA A 60 -1.41 -8.10 -9.16
C ALA A 60 -2.66 -8.22 -8.26
N VAL A 61 -2.47 -8.09 -6.95
CA VAL A 61 -3.54 -8.20 -5.95
C VAL A 61 -4.26 -6.85 -5.77
N LEU A 62 -3.51 -5.75 -5.65
CA LEU A 62 -4.12 -4.43 -5.39
C LEU A 62 -4.79 -3.83 -6.63
N LYS A 63 -4.27 -4.08 -7.84
CA LYS A 63 -4.85 -3.53 -9.08
C LYS A 63 -6.29 -3.97 -9.34
N GLN A 64 -6.72 -5.08 -8.75
CA GLN A 64 -8.08 -5.63 -8.90
C GLN A 64 -9.12 -4.90 -8.05
N LEU A 65 -8.68 -4.05 -7.12
CA LEU A 65 -9.57 -3.29 -6.25
C LEU A 65 -10.22 -2.12 -7.00
N PRO A 66 -11.39 -1.63 -6.53
CA PRO A 66 -12.04 -0.48 -7.14
C PRO A 66 -11.14 0.76 -7.17
N ASP A 67 -11.22 1.58 -8.23
CA ASP A 67 -10.38 2.78 -8.37
C ASP A 67 -10.52 3.77 -7.20
N ALA A 68 -11.73 3.95 -6.70
CA ALA A 68 -11.98 4.79 -5.51
C ALA A 68 -11.22 4.27 -4.28
N TYR A 69 -11.15 2.94 -4.11
CA TYR A 69 -10.42 2.29 -3.04
C TYR A 69 -8.91 2.48 -3.20
N LYS A 70 -8.38 2.20 -4.41
CA LYS A 70 -6.95 2.35 -4.73
C LYS A 70 -6.46 3.78 -4.46
N ASN A 71 -7.25 4.78 -4.88
CA ASN A 71 -6.96 6.18 -4.59
C ASN A 71 -6.95 6.47 -3.08
N LYS A 72 -7.94 5.99 -2.34
CA LYS A 72 -8.00 6.16 -0.88
C LYS A 72 -6.81 5.50 -0.19
N LEU A 73 -6.42 4.30 -0.63
CA LEU A 73 -5.26 3.58 -0.12
C LEU A 73 -3.96 4.35 -0.38
N ALA A 74 -3.74 4.87 -1.60
CA ALA A 74 -2.57 5.66 -1.93
C ALA A 74 -2.41 6.89 -1.02
N HIS A 75 -3.51 7.61 -0.76
CA HIS A 75 -3.51 8.77 0.15
C HIS A 75 -3.24 8.37 1.59
N THR A 76 -3.86 7.29 2.07
CA THR A 76 -3.65 6.81 3.45
C THR A 76 -2.19 6.39 3.67
N VAL A 77 -1.58 5.72 2.69
CA VAL A 77 -0.15 5.35 2.73
C VAL A 77 0.73 6.59 2.69
N TYR A 78 0.42 7.55 1.81
CA TYR A 78 1.15 8.81 1.72
C TYR A 78 1.16 9.56 3.06
N ASP A 79 -0.01 9.74 3.68
CA ASP A 79 -0.14 10.42 4.98
C ASP A 79 0.61 9.66 6.07
N THR A 80 0.56 8.33 6.05
CA THR A 80 1.30 7.48 7.00
C THR A 80 2.82 7.67 6.85
N LEU A 81 3.33 7.63 5.62
CA LEU A 81 4.76 7.86 5.34
C LEU A 81 5.19 9.29 5.66
N ALA A 82 4.37 10.29 5.37
CA ALA A 82 4.65 11.69 5.70
C ALA A 82 4.81 11.89 7.21
N ARG A 83 3.98 11.23 8.01
CA ARG A 83 4.10 11.23 9.48
C ARG A 83 5.37 10.55 9.96
N PHE A 84 5.77 9.43 9.36
CA PHE A 84 7.04 8.78 9.69
C PHE A 84 8.26 9.64 9.32
N ASN A 85 8.14 10.48 8.29
CA ASN A 85 9.17 11.42 7.86
C ASN A 85 9.18 12.75 8.65
N GLY A 86 8.30 12.93 9.63
CA GLY A 86 8.20 14.18 10.39
C GLY A 86 7.69 15.38 9.57
N LEU A 87 6.99 15.12 8.47
CA LEU A 87 6.40 16.14 7.59
C LEU A 87 4.94 16.49 7.96
N GLY A 88 4.40 15.91 9.04
CA GLY A 88 3.01 16.07 9.48
C GLY A 88 2.88 16.39 10.95
#